data_AF-A0A952AGL4-F1
#
_entry.id   AF-A0A952AGL4-F1
#
_cell.length_a   1.000
_cell.length_b   1.000
_cell.length_c   1.000
_cell.angle_alpha   90.00
_cell.angle_beta   90.00
_cell.angle_gamma   90.00
#
_symmetry.space_group_name_H-M   'P 1'
#
loop_
_entity.id
_entity.type
_entity.pdbx_description
1 polymer ?
#
loop_
_entity_poly.entity_id
_entity_poly.type
_entity_poly.pdbx_seq_one_letter_code
_entity_poly.pdbx_strand_id
1 'polypeptide(L)'
;LLFYTAKITGNLPAALFIIMILGVYIVLTLFISSSSGMAVLTMPILGALALIVNVPGREIVNSYLYGMGIMGFITPTGLFLPSIAMVNINTKVWLKFITPFLFILLVVCAIALLIGVYW
;
A
#
# COMPACT_ATOMS: atom_id res chain seq x y z
N LEU A 1 -14.71 30.84 -2.39
CA LEU A 1 -14.68 29.38 -2.63
C LEU A 1 -13.32 28.90 -3.14
N LEU A 2 -12.81 29.35 -4.29
CA LEU A 2 -11.52 28.91 -4.87
C LEU A 2 -10.29 29.07 -3.95
N PHE A 3 -10.20 30.14 -3.17
CA PHE A 3 -9.05 30.37 -2.26
C PHE A 3 -9.07 29.44 -1.03
N TYR A 4 -10.27 29.05 -0.57
CA TYR A 4 -10.43 28.07 0.52
C TYR A 4 -10.19 26.65 0.00
N THR A 5 -10.66 26.33 -1.20
CA THR A 5 -10.39 25.05 -1.87
C THR A 5 -8.91 24.90 -2.19
N ALA A 6 -8.20 25.95 -2.63
CA ALA A 6 -6.74 25.94 -2.86
C ALA A 6 -5.91 25.83 -1.57
N LYS A 7 -6.42 26.29 -0.42
CA LYS A 7 -5.76 26.09 0.89
C LYS A 7 -5.97 24.67 1.43
N ILE A 8 -7.05 24.02 1.02
CA ILE A 8 -7.34 22.60 1.29
C ILE A 8 -6.58 21.69 0.31
N THR A 9 -6.44 22.06 -0.97
CA THR A 9 -5.79 21.23 -2.02
C THR A 9 -4.32 21.52 -2.26
N GLY A 10 -3.85 22.75 -2.05
CA GLY A 10 -2.41 23.10 -2.01
C GLY A 10 -1.71 22.61 -0.73
N ASN A 11 -2.49 22.09 0.22
CA ASN A 11 -2.04 21.50 1.48
C ASN A 11 -2.74 20.17 1.77
N LEU A 12 -3.30 19.49 0.75
CA LEU A 12 -3.57 18.05 0.83
C LEU A 12 -2.21 17.43 0.56
N PRO A 13 -1.46 17.07 1.61
CA PRO A 13 -0.04 16.90 1.48
C PRO A 13 0.18 15.69 0.58
N ALA A 14 1.20 15.70 -0.27
CA ALA A 14 1.62 14.52 -1.04
C ALA A 14 1.67 13.24 -0.17
N ALA A 15 1.91 13.42 1.13
CA ALA A 15 1.67 12.47 2.22
C ALA A 15 0.28 11.78 2.25
N LEU A 16 -0.84 12.50 2.13
CA LEU A 16 -2.16 11.88 2.16
C LEU A 16 -2.43 11.09 0.86
N PHE A 17 -1.92 11.59 -0.27
CA PHE A 17 -2.00 10.88 -1.55
C PHE A 17 -1.23 9.54 -1.52
N ILE A 18 0.01 9.54 -1.01
CA ILE A 18 0.82 8.31 -0.91
C ILE A 18 0.19 7.27 0.03
N ILE A 19 -0.42 7.73 1.13
CA ILE A 19 -1.14 6.86 2.08
C ILE A 19 -2.42 6.28 1.45
N MET A 20 -3.16 7.07 0.68
CA MET A 20 -4.32 6.56 -0.05
C MET A 20 -3.91 5.51 -1.08
N ILE A 21 -2.83 5.74 -1.83
CA ILE A 21 -2.30 4.76 -2.78
C ILE A 21 -1.90 3.47 -2.06
N LEU A 22 -1.23 3.55 -0.91
CA LEU A 22 -0.91 2.38 -0.08
C LEU A 22 -2.18 1.59 0.27
N GLY A 23 -3.25 2.28 0.71
CA GLY A 23 -4.54 1.66 1.00
C GLY A 23 -5.19 1.01 -0.22
N VAL A 24 -5.14 1.68 -1.38
CA VAL A 24 -5.63 1.14 -2.66
C VAL A 24 -4.87 -0.14 -3.02
N TYR A 25 -3.54 -0.16 -2.88
CA TYR A 25 -2.75 -1.36 -3.15
C TYR A 25 -3.03 -2.50 -2.19
N ILE A 26 -3.28 -2.22 -0.91
CA ILE A 26 -3.74 -3.23 0.06
C ILE A 26 -5.04 -3.88 -0.42
N VAL A 27 -6.02 -3.08 -0.87
CA VAL A 27 -7.29 -3.61 -1.37
C VAL A 27 -7.12 -4.34 -2.71
N LEU A 28 -6.35 -3.78 -3.65
CA LEU A 28 -6.12 -4.40 -4.96
C LEU A 28 -5.34 -5.71 -4.86
N THR A 29 -4.41 -5.84 -3.89
CA THR A 29 -3.64 -7.07 -3.67
C THR A 29 -4.53 -8.25 -3.27
N LEU A 30 -5.69 -8.00 -2.64
CA LEU A 30 -6.66 -9.07 -2.37
C LEU A 30 -7.16 -9.74 -3.66
N PHE A 31 -7.33 -8.97 -4.73
CA PHE A 31 -7.83 -9.45 -6.02
C PHE A 31 -6.72 -9.89 -6.96
N ILE A 32 -5.61 -9.15 -7.00
CA ILE A 32 -4.47 -9.40 -7.87
C ILE A 32 -3.26 -9.68 -7.00
N SER A 33 -2.98 -10.97 -6.75
CA SER A 33 -1.82 -11.37 -5.92
C SER A 33 -0.49 -11.44 -6.69
N SER A 34 -0.46 -11.02 -7.96
CA SER A 34 0.74 -11.02 -8.80
C SER A 34 1.38 -9.64 -8.83
N SER A 35 2.65 -9.55 -8.42
CA SER A 35 3.42 -8.31 -8.45
C SER A 35 3.56 -7.78 -9.88
N SER A 36 4.06 -8.59 -10.80
CA SER A 36 4.26 -8.17 -12.20
C SER A 36 2.96 -7.74 -12.89
N GLY A 37 1.87 -8.49 -12.70
CA GLY A 37 0.55 -8.15 -13.29
C GLY A 37 -0.02 -6.85 -12.74
N MET A 38 0.13 -6.61 -11.44
CA MET A 38 -0.34 -5.37 -10.81
C MET A 38 0.50 -4.16 -11.25
N ALA A 39 1.82 -4.31 -11.41
CA ALA A 39 2.68 -3.23 -11.86
C ALA A 39 2.31 -2.78 -13.28
N VAL A 40 2.12 -3.71 -14.21
CA VAL A 40 1.75 -3.39 -15.61
C VAL A 40 0.42 -2.63 -15.68
N LEU A 41 -0.55 -2.99 -14.84
CA LEU A 41 -1.86 -2.33 -14.81
C LEU A 41 -1.80 -0.94 -14.15
N THR A 42 -1.06 -0.81 -13.04
CA THR A 42 -1.20 0.34 -12.14
C THR A 42 -0.13 1.42 -12.33
N MET A 43 1.10 1.06 -12.75
CA MET A 43 2.18 2.05 -12.93
C MET A 43 1.89 3.12 -13.98
N PRO A 44 1.30 2.81 -15.16
CA PRO A 44 1.02 3.85 -16.15
C PRO A 44 0.03 4.90 -15.63
N ILE A 45 -1.01 4.44 -14.92
CA ILE A 45 -2.05 5.30 -14.36
C ILE A 45 -1.48 6.13 -13.20
N LEU A 46 -0.81 5.49 -12.26
CA LEU A 46 -0.25 6.16 -11.08
C LEU A 46 0.94 7.04 -11.42
N GLY A 47 1.72 6.69 -12.44
CA GLY A 47 2.80 7.53 -12.97
C GLY A 47 2.27 8.84 -13.56
N ALA A 48 1.16 8.80 -14.30
CA ALA A 48 0.51 10.02 -14.79
C ALA A 48 -0.02 10.88 -13.63
N LEU A 49 -0.62 10.25 -12.61
CA LEU A 49 -1.07 10.92 -11.40
C LEU A 49 0.09 11.52 -10.58
N ALA A 50 1.25 10.86 -10.52
CA ALA A 50 2.45 11.34 -9.83
C ALA A 50 2.87 12.73 -10.31
N LEU A 51 2.84 12.93 -11.64
CA LEU A 51 3.22 14.18 -12.30
C LEU A 51 2.25 15.31 -11.96
N ILE A 52 0.96 15.00 -11.81
CA ILE A 52 -0.09 15.96 -11.48
C ILE A 52 -0.02 16.38 -10.00
N VAL A 53 0.26 15.43 -9.10
CA VAL A 53 0.31 15.66 -7.64
C VAL A 53 1.72 16.08 -7.17
N ASN A 54 2.70 16.15 -8.09
CA ASN A 54 4.10 16.48 -7.81
C ASN A 54 4.76 15.51 -6.80
N VAL A 55 4.40 14.23 -6.88
CA VAL A 55 4.99 13.18 -6.04
C VAL A 55 6.07 12.44 -6.83
N PRO A 56 7.26 12.21 -6.27
CA PRO A 56 8.27 11.40 -6.94
C PRO A 56 7.74 9.99 -7.21
N GLY A 57 7.89 9.52 -8.46
CA GLY A 57 7.44 8.18 -8.85
C GLY A 57 8.07 7.04 -8.03
N ARG A 58 9.25 7.28 -7.43
CA ARG A 58 9.88 6.38 -6.45
C ARG A 58 8.94 6.05 -5.29
N GLU A 59 8.25 7.04 -4.73
CA GLU A 59 7.37 6.84 -3.58
C GLU A 59 6.13 6.03 -3.96
N ILE A 60 5.68 6.15 -5.22
CA ILE A 60 4.60 5.31 -5.74
C ILE A 60 5.07 3.85 -5.80
N VAL A 61 6.28 3.58 -6.29
CA VAL A 61 6.87 2.24 -6.28
C VAL A 61 7.00 1.72 -4.83
N ASN A 62 7.45 2.55 -3.90
CA ASN A 62 7.55 2.17 -2.48
C ASN A 62 6.18 1.82 -1.89
N SER A 63 5.15 2.64 -2.15
CA SER A 63 3.79 2.41 -1.66
C SER A 63 3.19 1.11 -2.21
N TYR A 64 3.48 0.80 -3.47
CA TYR A 64 3.13 -0.46 -4.11
C TYR A 64 3.82 -1.66 -3.43
N LEU A 65 5.14 -1.59 -3.23
CA LEU A 65 5.91 -2.66 -2.58
C LEU A 65 5.46 -2.89 -1.14
N TYR A 66 5.20 -1.82 -0.39
CA TYR A 66 4.70 -1.90 0.98
C TYR A 66 3.29 -2.46 1.05
N GLY A 67 2.37 -2.01 0.20
CA GLY A 67 1.00 -2.50 0.16
C GLY A 67 0.92 -3.99 -0.15
N MET A 68 1.67 -4.44 -1.16
CA MET A 68 1.74 -5.87 -1.50
C MET A 68 2.46 -6.70 -0.42
N GLY A 69 3.53 -6.16 0.17
CA GLY A 69 4.28 -6.85 1.22
C GLY A 69 3.45 -7.09 2.48
N ILE A 70 2.68 -6.08 2.91
CA ILE A 70 1.75 -6.19 4.05
C ILE A 70 0.66 -7.23 3.73
N MET A 71 0.07 -7.17 2.53
CA MET A 71 -1.01 -8.08 2.15
C MET A 71 -0.54 -9.52 1.91
N GLY A 72 0.71 -9.75 1.53
CA GLY A 72 1.27 -11.09 1.37
C GLY A 72 1.14 -11.98 2.61
N PHE A 73 1.00 -11.40 3.80
CA PHE A 73 0.81 -12.13 5.07
C PHE A 73 -0.64 -12.47 5.41
N ILE A 74 -1.62 -11.92 4.70
CA ILE A 74 -3.06 -12.05 5.02
C ILE A 74 -3.83 -12.67 3.85
N THR A 75 -3.47 -12.30 2.62
CA THR A 75 -4.26 -12.64 1.45
C THR A 75 -4.35 -14.16 1.31
N PRO A 76 -5.55 -14.74 1.14
CA PRO A 76 -5.73 -16.18 0.98
C PRO A 76 -5.18 -16.72 -0.35
N THR A 77 -4.74 -15.84 -1.25
CA THR A 77 -4.08 -16.16 -2.52
C THR A 77 -2.56 -16.11 -2.37
N GLY A 78 -1.85 -16.91 -3.17
CA GLY A 78 -0.40 -17.02 -3.10
C GLY A 78 0.10 -18.06 -2.08
N LEU A 79 1.22 -17.77 -1.43
CA LEU A 79 1.95 -18.73 -0.58
C LEU A 79 1.35 -18.90 0.83
N PHE A 80 0.53 -17.96 1.28
CA PHE A 80 -0.05 -17.95 2.62
C PHE A 80 -0.83 -19.23 2.95
N LEU A 81 -1.77 -19.63 2.08
CA LEU A 81 -2.63 -20.78 2.32
C LEU A 81 -1.84 -22.11 2.31
N PRO A 82 -0.92 -22.37 1.36
CA PRO A 82 0.01 -23.49 1.43
C PRO A 82 0.87 -23.51 2.69
N SER A 83 1.41 -22.36 3.12
CA SER A 83 2.27 -22.28 4.30
C SER A 83 1.52 -22.64 5.58
N ILE A 84 0.29 -22.18 5.75
CA ILE A 84 -0.53 -22.52 6.92
C ILE A 84 -0.99 -23.98 6.90
N ALA A 85 -1.30 -24.52 5.72
CA ALA A 85 -1.61 -25.94 5.56
C ALA A 85 -0.43 -26.85 5.96
N MET A 86 0.80 -26.44 5.64
CA MET A 86 2.02 -27.18 6.01
C MET A 86 2.26 -27.22 7.52
N VAL A 87 1.91 -26.16 8.24
CA VAL A 87 2.09 -26.05 9.70
C VAL A 87 0.85 -26.51 10.49
N ASN A 88 -0.25 -26.92 9.81
CA ASN A 88 -1.50 -27.38 10.42
C ASN A 88 -2.13 -26.37 11.42
N ILE A 89 -1.97 -25.07 11.17
CA ILE A 89 -2.53 -24.01 12.02
C ILE A 89 -3.86 -23.54 11.43
N ASN A 90 -4.83 -23.20 12.28
CA ASN A 90 -6.07 -22.58 11.81
C ASN A 90 -5.79 -21.13 11.34
N THR A 91 -6.27 -20.76 10.15
CA THR A 91 -6.13 -19.41 9.58
C THR A 91 -6.59 -18.31 10.54
N LYS A 92 -7.64 -18.57 11.34
CA LYS A 92 -8.14 -17.63 12.36
C LYS A 92 -7.12 -17.36 13.48
N VAL A 93 -6.38 -18.38 13.90
CA VAL A 93 -5.36 -18.27 14.96
C VAL A 93 -4.16 -17.51 14.43
N TRP A 94 -3.72 -17.81 13.20
CA TRP A 94 -2.66 -17.08 12.53
C TRP A 94 -2.99 -15.60 12.36
N LEU A 95 -4.21 -15.29 11.91
CA LEU A 95 -4.63 -13.91 11.67
C LEU A 95 -4.61 -13.10 12.97
N LYS A 96 -5.08 -13.67 14.08
CA LYS A 96 -5.02 -13.04 15.42
C LYS A 96 -3.58 -12.81 15.90
N PHE A 97 -2.66 -13.73 15.57
CA PHE A 97 -1.25 -13.62 15.93
C PHE A 97 -0.52 -12.54 15.11
N ILE A 98 -0.77 -12.48 13.79
CA ILE A 98 -0.05 -11.57 12.89
C ILE A 98 -0.65 -10.16 12.83
N THR A 99 -1.92 -9.98 13.20
CA THR A 99 -2.60 -8.66 13.24
C THR A 99 -1.81 -7.56 13.98
N PRO A 100 -1.31 -7.75 15.22
CA PRO A 100 -0.54 -6.70 15.90
C PRO A 100 0.76 -6.36 15.16
N PHE A 101 1.42 -7.36 14.56
CA PHE A 101 2.63 -7.15 13.77
C PHE A 101 2.34 -6.38 12.47
N LEU A 102 1.25 -6.71 11.78
CA LEU A 102 0.82 -6.00 10.57
C LEU A 102 0.46 -4.55 10.84
N PHE A 103 -0.18 -4.27 11.99
CA PHE A 103 -0.50 -2.91 12.38
C PHE A 103 0.77 -2.07 12.57
N ILE A 104 1.78 -2.62 13.25
CA ILE A 104 3.10 -1.96 13.40
C ILE A 104 3.73 -1.74 12.03
N LEU A 105 3.71 -2.74 11.16
CA LEU A 105 4.31 -2.64 9.83
C LEU A 105 3.61 -1.58 8.96
N LEU A 106 2.28 -1.51 9.02
CA LEU A 106 1.49 -0.50 8.33
C LEU A 106 1.84 0.91 8.80
N VAL A 107 1.99 1.12 10.11
CA VAL A 107 2.41 2.41 10.67
C VAL A 107 3.84 2.76 10.23
N VAL A 108 4.77 1.82 10.27
CA VAL A 108 6.15 2.03 9.82
C VAL A 108 6.20 2.36 8.33
N CYS A 109 5.47 1.64 7.48
CA CYS A 109 5.38 1.92 6.05
C CYS A 109 4.76 3.30 5.78
N ALA A 110 3.71 3.67 6.52
CA ALA A 110 3.11 5.00 6.41
C ALA A 110 4.13 6.10 6.76
N ILE A 111 4.86 5.96 7.87
CA ILE A 111 5.91 6.93 8.28
C ILE A 111 7.05 6.99 7.25
N ALA A 112 7.50 5.86 6.73
CA ALA A 112 8.57 5.80 5.73
C ALA A 112 8.17 6.54 4.44
N LEU A 113 6.95 6.33 3.95
CA LEU A 113 6.42 7.05 2.78
C LEU A 113 6.25 8.54 3.06
N LEU A 114 5.83 8.91 4.27
CA LEU A 114 5.77 10.32 4.67
C LEU A 114 7.14 10.97 4.56
N ILE A 115 8.18 10.35 5.12
CA ILE A 115 9.55 10.88 5.05
C ILE A 115 10.05 10.96 3.60
N GLY A 116 9.84 9.92 2.80
CA GLY A 116 10.30 9.85 1.41
C GLY A 116 9.63 10.85 0.47
N VAL A 117 8.46 11.38 0.83
CA VAL A 117 7.79 12.45 0.07
C VAL A 117 8.43 13.82 0.32
N TYR A 118 9.02 14.06 1.50
CA TYR A 118 9.63 15.34 1.87
C TYR A 118 11.15 15.40 1.61
N TRP A 119 11.73 14.33 1.09
CA TRP A 119 13.17 14.16 0.87
C TRP A 119 13.48 13.98 -0.61
#